data_AF-A0A1H2DA74-F1
#
_entry.id   AF-A0A1H2DA74-F1
#
_cell.length_a   1.000
_cell.length_b   1.000
_cell.length_c   1.000
_cell.angle_alpha   90.00
_cell.angle_beta   90.00
_cell.angle_gamma   90.00
#
_symmetry.space_group_name_H-M   'P 1'
#
loop_
_entity.id
_entity.type
_entity.pdbx_description
1 polymer ?
#
loop_
_entity_poly.entity_id
_entity_poly.type
_entity_poly.pdbx_seq_one_letter_code
_entity_poly.pdbx_strand_id
1 'polypeptide(L)'
;MTVMAVRPDAEVETTGTPPPIDPELLEEAQRQIQAGSSNEAINEALRRMVLEERDKRRAAMESLWKMNEEGRFDYSHFEAADE
;
A
#
# COMPACT_ATOMS: atom_id res chain seq x y z
N MET A 1 1.82 15.98 25.69
CA MET A 1 0.82 16.13 24.61
C MET A 1 1.42 15.51 23.37
N THR A 2 0.91 14.35 22.94
CA THR A 2 1.41 13.65 21.75
C THR A 2 0.86 14.37 20.53
N VAL A 3 1.75 14.99 19.74
CA VAL A 3 1.38 15.64 18.48
C VAL A 3 0.96 14.54 17.52
N MET A 4 -0.34 14.45 17.21
CA MET A 4 -0.80 13.60 16.13
C MET A 4 -0.20 14.15 14.84
N ALA A 5 0.69 13.37 14.21
CA ALA A 5 1.16 13.67 12.86
C ALA A 5 -0.06 13.63 11.93
N VAL A 6 -0.60 14.80 11.62
CA VAL A 6 -1.60 14.98 10.56
C VAL A 6 -0.87 14.62 9.28
N ARG A 7 -1.25 13.49 8.66
CA ARG A 7 -0.80 13.16 7.31
C ARG A 7 -1.18 14.35 6.42
N PRO A 8 -0.24 14.90 5.63
CA PRO A 8 -0.64 15.92 4.66
C PRO A 8 -1.74 15.32 3.81
N ASP A 9 -2.85 16.05 3.68
CA ASP A 9 -3.88 15.73 2.70
C ASP A 9 -3.15 15.55 1.38
N ALA A 10 -3.09 14.30 0.90
CA ALA A 10 -2.49 14.03 -0.39
C ALA A 10 -3.40 14.74 -1.38
N GLU A 11 -2.97 15.92 -1.84
CA GLU A 11 -3.56 16.60 -2.98
C GLU A 11 -3.39 15.64 -4.15
N VAL A 12 -4.40 14.79 -4.36
CA VAL A 12 -4.51 13.99 -5.56
C VAL A 12 -4.76 15.02 -6.66
N GLU A 13 -3.70 15.40 -7.36
CA GLU A 13 -3.80 16.14 -8.62
C GLU A 13 -4.75 15.36 -9.53
N THR A 14 -6.03 15.74 -9.54
CA THR A 14 -7.01 15.24 -10.51
C THR A 14 -6.86 16.02 -11.83
N THR A 15 -5.64 16.40 -12.19
CA THR A 15 -5.30 17.14 -13.41
C THR A 15 -5.18 16.16 -14.57
N GLY A 16 -6.26 15.44 -14.84
CA GLY A 16 -6.33 14.53 -15.97
C GLY A 16 -7.55 13.64 -15.91
N THR A 17 -8.17 13.41 -17.07
CA THR A 17 -9.08 12.29 -17.26
C THR A 17 -8.35 11.02 -16.79
N PRO A 18 -8.91 10.24 -15.85
CA PRO A 18 -8.27 9.00 -15.43
C PRO A 18 -7.99 8.15 -16.68
N PRO A 19 -6.81 7.49 -16.74
CA PRO A 19 -6.48 6.67 -17.88
C PRO A 19 -7.60 5.64 -18.09
N PRO A 20 -8.02 5.39 -19.35
CA PRO A 20 -9.04 4.40 -19.61
C PRO A 20 -8.59 3.04 -19.05
N ILE A 21 -9.50 2.37 -18.36
CA ILE A 21 -9.25 1.00 -17.88
C ILE A 21 -9.17 0.11 -19.10
N ASP A 22 -8.13 -0.72 -19.15
CA ASP A 22 -7.96 -1.72 -20.19
C ASP A 22 -9.16 -2.70 -20.16
N PRO A 23 -9.93 -2.81 -21.26
CA PRO A 23 -11.12 -3.66 -21.31
C PRO A 23 -10.76 -5.15 -21.16
N GLU A 24 -9.60 -5.60 -21.63
CA GLU A 24 -9.20 -7.00 -21.54
C GLU A 24 -8.89 -7.37 -20.08
N LEU A 25 -8.19 -6.50 -19.36
CA LEU A 25 -7.92 -6.66 -17.94
C LEU A 25 -9.21 -6.61 -17.11
N LEU A 26 -10.15 -5.75 -17.48
CA LEU A 26 -11.43 -5.66 -16.79
C LEU A 26 -12.27 -6.93 -16.96
N GLU A 27 -12.34 -7.47 -18.18
CA GLU A 27 -13.02 -8.73 -18.44
C GLU A 27 -12.35 -9.90 -17.71
N GLU A 28 -11.02 -9.94 -17.70
CA GLU A 28 -10.30 -10.97 -16.96
C GLU A 28 -10.56 -10.87 -15.45
N ALA A 29 -10.52 -9.67 -14.89
CA ALA A 29 -10.84 -9.44 -13.49
C ALA A 29 -12.27 -9.87 -13.16
N GLN A 30 -13.25 -9.54 -14.02
CA GLN A 30 -14.63 -10.01 -13.86
C GLN A 30 -14.73 -11.54 -13.87
N ARG A 31 -14.03 -12.22 -14.77
CA ARG A 31 -14.00 -13.69 -14.85
C ARG A 31 -13.37 -14.31 -13.59
N GLN A 32 -12.22 -13.79 -13.14
CA GLN A 32 -11.52 -14.32 -11.98
C GLN A 32 -12.27 -14.07 -10.65
N ILE A 33 -12.90 -12.90 -10.52
CA ILE A 33 -13.63 -12.49 -9.31
C ILE A 33 -15.08 -12.98 -9.33
N GLN A 34 -15.60 -13.40 -10.48
CA GLN A 34 -17.01 -13.74 -10.72
C GLN A 34 -17.96 -12.56 -10.41
N ALA A 35 -17.52 -11.34 -10.74
CA ALA A 35 -18.29 -10.12 -10.48
C ALA A 35 -19.45 -9.97 -11.47
N GLY A 36 -20.61 -9.52 -10.98
CA GLY A 36 -21.79 -9.25 -11.80
C GLY A 36 -21.75 -7.89 -12.51
N SER A 37 -20.78 -7.04 -12.18
CA SER A 37 -20.58 -5.73 -12.81
C SER A 37 -19.10 -5.31 -12.84
N SER A 38 -18.77 -4.39 -13.74
CA SER A 38 -17.41 -3.83 -13.84
C SER A 38 -16.99 -3.10 -12.56
N ASN A 39 -17.91 -2.34 -11.95
CA ASN A 39 -17.64 -1.64 -10.69
C ASN A 39 -17.34 -2.61 -9.55
N GLU A 40 -18.05 -3.73 -9.49
CA GLU A 40 -17.80 -4.77 -8.48
C GLU A 40 -16.42 -5.40 -8.66
N ALA A 41 -16.03 -5.73 -9.89
CA ALA A 41 -14.68 -6.24 -10.18
C ALA A 41 -13.59 -5.25 -9.79
N ILE A 42 -13.75 -3.96 -10.14
CA ILE A 42 -12.79 -2.90 -9.82
C ILE A 42 -12.67 -2.72 -8.30
N ASN A 43 -13.80 -2.63 -7.59
CA ASN A 43 -13.79 -2.42 -6.14
C ASN A 43 -13.14 -3.59 -5.40
N GLU A 44 -13.41 -4.83 -5.83
CA GLU A 44 -12.80 -6.00 -5.23
C GLU A 44 -11.29 -6.09 -5.55
N ALA A 45 -10.89 -5.75 -6.78
CA ALA A 45 -9.46 -5.66 -7.14
C ALA A 45 -8.72 -4.62 -6.28
N LEU A 46 -9.28 -3.43 -6.12
CA LEU A 46 -8.73 -2.38 -5.25
C LEU A 46 -8.64 -2.84 -3.79
N ARG A 47 -9.66 -3.54 -3.30
CA ARG A 47 -9.68 -4.07 -1.94
C ARG A 47 -8.53 -5.06 -1.71
N ARG A 48 -8.34 -6.01 -2.64
CA ARG A 48 -7.25 -6.99 -2.58
C ARG A 48 -5.88 -6.32 -2.59
N MET A 49 -5.70 -5.32 -3.46
CA MET A 49 -4.45 -4.55 -3.54
C MET A 49 -4.12 -3.86 -2.21
N VAL A 50 -5.10 -3.22 -1.58
CA VAL A 50 -4.89 -2.55 -0.28
C VAL A 50 -4.55 -3.56 0.82
N LEU A 51 -5.19 -4.73 0.83
CA LEU A 51 -4.89 -5.79 1.80
C LEU A 51 -3.48 -6.35 1.60
N GLU A 52 -3.10 -6.66 0.37
CA GLU A 52 -1.77 -7.15 0.04
C GLU A 52 -0.68 -6.14 0.44
N GLU A 53 -0.90 -4.86 0.18
CA GLU A 53 0.03 -3.80 0.57
C GLU A 53 0.14 -3.67 2.10
N ARG A 54 -0.97 -3.83 2.84
CA ARG A 54 -0.95 -3.87 4.31
C ARG A 54 -0.19 -5.08 4.84
N ASP A 55 -0.35 -6.23 4.21
CA ASP A 55 0.32 -7.47 4.61
C ASP A 55 1.83 -7.39 4.34
N LYS A 56 2.24 -6.83 3.19
CA LYS A 56 3.65 -6.53 2.90
C LYS A 56 4.27 -5.62 3.94
N ARG A 57 3.57 -4.54 4.33
CA ARG A 57 4.03 -3.62 5.38
C ARG A 57 4.16 -4.31 6.73
N ARG A 58 3.19 -5.15 7.10
CA ARG A 58 3.25 -5.92 8.35
C ARG A 58 4.47 -6.85 8.35
N ALA A 59 4.65 -7.62 7.29
CA ALA A 59 5.77 -8.55 7.16
C ALA A 59 7.14 -7.83 7.19
N ALA A 60 7.26 -6.68 6.52
CA ALA A 60 8.47 -5.87 6.56
C ALA A 60 8.76 -5.36 7.99
N MET A 61 7.73 -4.90 8.70
CA MET A 61 7.88 -4.40 10.07
C MET A 61 8.23 -5.52 11.06
N GLU A 62 7.61 -6.69 10.94
CA GLU A 62 7.97 -7.88 11.72
C GLU A 62 9.42 -8.31 11.46
N SER A 63 9.88 -8.24 10.21
CA SER A 63 11.27 -8.52 9.84
C SER A 63 12.25 -7.55 10.51
N LEU A 64 11.94 -6.25 10.51
CA LEU A 64 12.75 -5.24 11.19
C LEU A 64 12.78 -5.45 12.71
N TRP A 65 11.64 -5.77 13.32
CA TRP A 65 11.55 -6.07 14.75
C TRP A 65 12.41 -7.28 15.11
N LYS A 66 12.32 -8.35 14.32
CA LYS A 66 13.14 -9.55 14.51
C LYS A 66 14.65 -9.26 14.37
N MET A 67 15.06 -8.45 13.39
CA MET A 67 16.46 -8.04 13.24
C MET A 67 16.97 -7.23 14.44
N ASN A 68 16.12 -6.37 15.01
CA ASN A 68 16.43 -5.64 16.24
C ASN A 68 16.60 -6.60 17.42
N GLU A 69 15.64 -7.49 17.66
CA GLU A 69 15.69 -8.46 18.77
C GLU A 69 16.90 -9.39 18.69
N GLU A 70 17.34 -9.75 17.48
CA GLU A 70 18.52 -10.58 17.24
C GLU A 70 19.85 -9.81 17.32
N GLY A 71 19.81 -8.52 17.65
CA GLY A 71 21.00 -7.66 17.76
C GLY A 71 21.72 -7.44 16.43
N ARG A 72 21.02 -7.63 15.30
CA ARG A 72 21.56 -7.47 13.94
C ARG A 72 21.40 -6.06 13.39
N PHE A 73 20.79 -5.16 14.16
CA PHE A 73 20.56 -3.79 13.78
C PHE A 73 21.69 -2.89 14.32
N ASP A 74 22.50 -2.34 13.42
CA ASP A 74 23.56 -1.41 13.78
C ASP A 74 22.99 0.00 13.93
N TYR A 75 22.62 0.35 15.17
CA TYR A 75 22.09 1.66 15.52
C TYR A 75 23.11 2.81 15.37
N SER A 76 24.41 2.50 15.26
CA SER A 76 25.46 3.52 15.15
C SER A 76 25.42 4.31 13.84
N HIS A 77 24.82 3.75 12.78
CA HIS A 77 24.64 4.45 11.50
C HIS A 77 23.41 5.36 11.46
N PHE A 78 22.51 5.28 12.44
CA PHE A 78 21.27 6.06 12.43
C PHE A 78 21.43 7.44 13.11
N GLU A 79 22.37 7.58 14.05
CA GLU A 79 22.69 8.88 14.69
C GLU A 79 23.41 9.87 13.77
N ALA A 80 23.99 9.42 12.65
CA ALA A 80 24.71 10.30 11.72
C ALA A 80 23.80 11.06 10.73
N ALA A 81 22.49 10.85 10.77
CA ALA A 81 21.53 11.49 9.85
C ALA A 81 20.82 12.72 10.43
N ASP A 82 21.05 13.04 11.71
CA ASP A 82 20.43 14.15 12.45
C ASP A 82 21.44 15.29 12.78
N GLU A 83 22.61 15.33 12.13
CA GLU A 83 23.58 16.45 12.18
C GLU A 83 23.64 17.26 10.89
#